data_AF-A0A348D9K9-F1
#
_entry.id   AF-A0A348D9K9-F1
#
_cell.length_a   1.000
_cell.length_b   1.000
_cell.length_c   1.000
_cell.angle_alpha   90.00
_cell.angle_beta   90.00
_cell.angle_gamma   90.00
#
_symmetry.space_group_name_H-M   'P 1'
#
loop_
_entity.id
_entity.type
_entity.pdbx_description
1 polymer ?
#
loop_
_entity_poly.entity_id
_entity_poly.type
_entity_poly.pdbx_seq_one_letter_code
_entity_poly.pdbx_strand_id
1 'polypeptide(L)'
;MANDQWSGQDKAQHFIASAMLSAAGNEYAQHQGISRDRSAVYGLMFSVSLGASKEFWDSRPAGSGWSWKDFAWDVAGATTGYAVWQLANH
;
A
#
# COMPACT_ATOMS: atom_id res chain seq x y z
N MET A 1 -11.15 -2.96 17.90
CA MET A 1 -10.65 -3.59 16.66
C MET A 1 -11.82 -3.70 15.72
N ALA A 2 -11.67 -3.23 14.48
CA ALA A 2 -12.73 -3.32 13.49
C ALA A 2 -13.07 -4.80 13.22
N ASN A 3 -14.36 -5.14 13.23
CA ASN A 3 -14.83 -6.51 12.99
C ASN A 3 -15.07 -6.76 11.49
N ASP A 4 -14.05 -6.51 10.68
CA ASP A 4 -14.15 -6.60 9.23
C ASP A 4 -13.84 -8.00 8.71
N GLN A 5 -14.37 -8.35 7.55
CA GLN A 5 -14.10 -9.64 6.91
C GLN A 5 -12.75 -9.65 6.17
N TRP A 6 -12.17 -10.84 6.02
CA TRP A 6 -10.93 -11.02 5.26
C TRP A 6 -11.12 -10.90 3.75
N SER A 7 -12.36 -11.10 3.28
CA SER A 7 -12.77 -11.03 1.89
C SER A 7 -13.90 -10.03 1.74
N GLY A 8 -13.78 -9.10 0.80
CA GLY A 8 -14.80 -8.09 0.54
C GLY A 8 -14.34 -7.08 -0.51
N GLN A 9 -15.29 -6.32 -1.04
CA GLN A 9 -15.01 -5.26 -2.01
C GLN A 9 -14.05 -4.22 -1.46
N ASP A 10 -14.21 -3.87 -0.18
CA ASP A 10 -13.33 -2.96 0.56
C ASP A 10 -11.86 -3.44 0.56
N LYS A 11 -11.62 -4.73 0.84
CA LYS A 11 -10.26 -5.31 0.80
C LYS A 11 -9.64 -5.32 -0.60
N ALA A 12 -10.46 -5.55 -1.62
CA ALA A 12 -10.00 -5.46 -3.01
C ALA A 12 -9.64 -4.01 -3.40
N GLN A 13 -10.38 -3.02 -2.91
CA GLN A 13 -10.05 -1.60 -3.13
C GLN A 13 -8.72 -1.24 -2.47
N HIS A 14 -8.50 -1.67 -1.23
CA HIS A 14 -7.25 -1.53 -0.50
C HIS A 14 -6.06 -2.14 -1.26
N PHE A 15 -6.21 -3.38 -1.72
CA PHE A 15 -5.20 -4.07 -2.53
C PHE A 15 -4.87 -3.32 -3.84
N ILE A 16 -5.89 -2.96 -4.63
CA ILE A 16 -5.69 -2.30 -5.93
C ILE A 16 -5.11 -0.90 -5.74
N ALA A 17 -5.63 -0.12 -4.79
CA ALA A 17 -5.13 1.22 -4.50
C ALA A 17 -3.66 1.19 -4.09
N SER A 18 -3.28 0.27 -3.18
CA SER A 18 -1.90 0.11 -2.73
C SER A 18 -0.97 -0.41 -3.84
N ALA A 19 -1.46 -1.30 -4.72
CA ALA A 19 -0.71 -1.73 -5.90
C ALA A 19 -0.45 -0.57 -6.87
N MET A 20 -1.46 0.25 -7.16
CA MET A 20 -1.32 1.42 -8.03
C MET A 20 -0.41 2.48 -7.42
N LEU A 21 -0.55 2.76 -6.12
CA LEU A 21 0.31 3.71 -5.42
C LEU A 21 1.77 3.28 -5.42
N SER A 22 2.04 1.99 -5.19
CA SER A 22 3.39 1.43 -5.24
C SER A 22 3.98 1.52 -6.64
N ALA A 23 3.24 1.10 -7.68
CA ALA A 23 3.72 1.17 -9.06
C ALA A 23 3.97 2.63 -9.51
N ALA A 24 3.03 3.54 -9.24
CA ALA A 24 3.15 4.95 -9.60
C ALA A 24 4.27 5.66 -8.82
N GLY A 25 4.43 5.35 -7.53
CA GLY A 25 5.51 5.88 -6.70
C GLY A 25 6.88 5.43 -7.17
N ASN A 26 7.00 4.15 -7.56
CA ASN A 26 8.23 3.61 -8.12
C ASN A 26 8.59 4.24 -9.47
N GLU A 27 7.60 4.47 -10.34
CA GLU A 27 7.78 5.16 -11.61
C GLU A 27 8.23 6.61 -11.42
N TYR A 28 7.58 7.35 -10.51
CA TYR A 28 7.97 8.71 -10.16
C TYR A 28 9.41 8.78 -9.59
N ALA A 29 9.78 7.82 -8.75
CA ALA A 29 11.12 7.75 -8.18
C ALA A 29 12.20 7.38 -9.21
N GLN A 30 11.89 6.51 -10.18
CA GLN A 30 12.77 6.25 -11.34
C GLN A 30 12.97 7.51 -12.18
N HIS A 31 11.91 8.29 -12.43
CA HIS A 31 11.99 9.55 -13.16
C HIS A 31 12.88 10.62 -12.50
N GLN A 32 13.06 10.55 -11.17
CA GLN A 32 13.93 11.45 -10.40
C GLN A 32 15.40 10.97 -10.33
N GLY A 33 15.77 9.92 -11.05
CA GLY A 33 17.15 9.41 -11.10
C GLY A 33 17.56 8.63 -9.84
N ILE A 34 16.61 8.24 -8.99
CA ILE A 34 16.88 7.38 -7.83
C ILE A 34 17.15 5.96 -8.33
N SER A 35 18.25 5.37 -7.87
CA SER A 35 18.68 4.00 -8.20
C SER A 35 17.51 3.01 -8.00
N ARG A 36 17.27 2.13 -8.98
CA ARG A 36 16.11 1.21 -9.04
C ARG A 36 15.81 0.47 -7.72
N ASP A 37 16.84 -0.04 -7.06
CA ASP A 37 16.72 -0.77 -5.78
C ASP A 37 16.28 0.11 -4.60
N ARG A 38 16.57 1.42 -4.63
CA ARG A 38 16.13 2.37 -3.60
C ARG A 38 14.71 2.86 -3.85
N SER A 39 14.35 3.14 -5.11
CA SER A 39 12.99 3.57 -5.48
C SER A 39 11.91 2.58 -5.02
N ALA A 40 12.17 1.30 -5.27
CA ALA A 40 11.41 0.14 -4.81
C ALA A 40 11.00 0.20 -3.33
N VAL A 41 11.99 0.43 -2.47
CA VAL A 41 11.84 0.45 -1.01
C VAL A 41 11.10 1.70 -0.56
N TYR A 42 11.31 2.85 -1.22
CA TYR A 42 10.58 4.08 -0.91
C TYR A 42 9.09 3.96 -1.22
N GLY A 43 8.71 3.39 -2.38
CA GLY A 43 7.31 3.17 -2.74
C GLY A 43 6.58 2.24 -1.75
N LEU A 44 7.24 1.14 -1.37
CA LEU A 44 6.73 0.21 -0.37
C LEU A 44 6.58 0.87 1.00
N MET A 45 7.64 1.50 1.51
CA MET A 45 7.64 2.15 2.83
C MET A 45 6.64 3.31 2.90
N PHE A 46 6.47 4.05 1.81
CA PHE A 46 5.47 5.13 1.70
C PHE A 46 4.05 4.57 1.78
N SER A 47 3.73 3.53 1.00
CA SER A 47 2.40 2.90 1.02
C SER A 47 2.09 2.30 2.40
N VAL A 48 3.05 1.61 3.02
CA VAL A 48 2.91 1.03 4.36
C VAL A 48 2.73 2.12 5.42
N SER A 49 3.49 3.21 5.35
CA SER A 49 3.36 4.32 6.31
C SER A 49 2.02 5.03 6.18
N LEU A 50 1.50 5.19 4.96
CA LEU A 50 0.17 5.74 4.72
C LEU A 50 -0.94 4.83 5.24
N GLY A 51 -0.86 3.52 4.98
CA GLY A 51 -1.81 2.54 5.53
C GLY A 51 -1.83 2.54 7.05
N ALA A 52 -0.65 2.52 7.69
CA ALA A 52 -0.54 2.61 9.16
C ALA A 52 -1.10 3.93 9.71
N SER A 53 -0.87 5.05 9.02
CA SER A 53 -1.39 6.36 9.43
C SER A 53 -2.91 6.46 9.30
N LYS A 54 -3.49 5.87 8.24
CA LYS A 54 -4.95 5.76 8.07
C LYS A 54 -5.57 4.97 9.21
N GLU A 55 -5.06 3.77 9.48
CA GLU A 55 -5.59 2.89 10.51
C GLU A 55 -5.43 3.52 11.92
N PHE A 56 -4.36 4.30 12.14
CA PHE A 56 -4.20 5.10 13.36
C PHE A 56 -5.21 6.26 13.43
N TRP A 57 -5.51 6.91 12.30
CA TRP A 57 -6.53 7.96 12.21
C TRP A 57 -7.94 7.40 12.50
N ASP A 58 -8.24 6.22 11.98
CA ASP A 58 -9.51 5.50 12.13
C ASP A 58 -9.66 4.83 13.50
N SER A 59 -8.56 4.70 14.26
CA SER A 59 -8.56 4.25 15.67
C SER A 59 -9.18 5.26 16.64
N ARG A 60 -9.60 6.43 16.16
CA ARG A 60 -10.29 7.43 16.98
C ARG A 60 -11.68 6.94 17.45
N PRO A 61 -12.20 7.51 18.55
CA PRO A 61 -13.53 7.15 19.07
C PRO A 61 -14.69 7.31 18.07
N ALA A 62 -14.50 8.13 17.03
CA ALA A 62 -15.48 8.37 15.98
C ALA A 62 -15.19 7.61 14.65
N GLY A 63 -14.12 6.81 14.59
CA GLY A 63 -13.72 6.06 13.39
C GLY A 63 -14.13 4.58 13.44
N SER A 64 -13.82 3.84 12.37
CA SER A 64 -14.09 2.40 12.23
C SER A 64 -13.24 1.51 13.14
N GLY A 65 -12.15 2.05 13.72
CA GLY A 65 -11.18 1.33 14.52
C GLY A 65 -10.10 0.66 13.65
N TRP A 66 -8.92 0.40 14.24
CA TRP A 66 -7.83 -0.30 13.55
C TRP A 66 -8.27 -1.67 13.01
N SER A 67 -8.00 -1.90 11.73
CA SER A 67 -8.17 -3.13 10.97
C SER A 67 -6.82 -3.65 10.48
N TRP A 68 -6.33 -4.69 11.17
CA TRP A 68 -5.13 -5.43 10.71
C TRP A 68 -5.33 -6.11 9.35
N LYS A 69 -6.58 -6.31 8.93
CA LYS A 69 -6.91 -6.97 7.66
C LYS A 69 -6.69 -6.02 6.49
N ASP A 70 -7.12 -4.76 6.63
CA ASP A 70 -6.87 -3.72 5.64
C ASP A 70 -5.38 -3.45 5.49
N PHE A 71 -4.69 -3.30 6.62
CA PHE A 71 -3.24 -3.13 6.61
C PHE A 71 -2.51 -4.28 5.88
N ALA A 72 -2.94 -5.54 6.08
CA ALA A 72 -2.36 -6.68 5.38
C ALA A 72 -2.64 -6.64 3.87
N TRP A 73 -3.85 -6.25 3.45
CA TRP A 73 -4.20 -6.10 2.04
C TRP A 73 -3.46 -4.93 1.37
N ASP A 74 -3.21 -3.85 2.10
CA ASP A 74 -2.39 -2.73 1.65
C ASP A 74 -0.93 -3.16 1.41
N VAL A 75 -0.34 -3.92 2.35
CA VAL A 75 1.02 -4.47 2.20
C VAL A 75 1.09 -5.43 1.01
N ALA A 76 0.12 -6.33 0.87
CA ALA A 76 0.06 -7.29 -0.23
C ALA A 76 -0.10 -6.59 -1.59
N GLY A 77 -0.96 -5.57 -1.65
CA GLY A 77 -1.15 -4.72 -2.82
C GLY A 77 0.12 -3.98 -3.19
N ALA A 78 0.74 -3.29 -2.24
CA ALA A 78 1.98 -2.54 -2.45
C ALA A 78 3.13 -3.43 -2.94
N THR A 79 3.26 -4.64 -2.37
CA THR A 79 4.26 -5.63 -2.79
C THR A 79 3.98 -6.14 -4.20
N THR A 80 2.71 -6.37 -4.54
CA THR A 80 2.30 -6.80 -5.89
C THR A 80 2.55 -5.70 -6.92
N GLY A 81 2.17 -4.46 -6.63
CA GLY A 81 2.44 -3.30 -7.49
C GLY A 81 3.94 -3.10 -7.72
N TYR A 82 4.76 -3.32 -6.68
CA TYR A 82 6.21 -3.33 -6.81
C TYR A 82 6.71 -4.44 -7.75
N ALA A 83 6.25 -5.68 -7.55
CA ALA A 83 6.66 -6.80 -8.38
C ALA A 83 6.26 -6.60 -9.86
N VAL A 84 5.05 -6.10 -10.11
CA VAL A 84 4.58 -5.78 -11.48
C VAL A 84 5.43 -4.68 -12.10
N TRP A 85 5.72 -3.61 -11.38
CA TRP A 85 6.59 -2.54 -11.86
C TRP A 85 8.01 -3.02 -12.15
N GLN A 86 8.57 -3.87 -11.28
CA GLN A 86 9.90 -4.44 -11.47
C GLN A 86 9.97 -5.30 -12.73
N LEU A 87 8.93 -6.11 -12.98
CA LEU A 87 8.80 -6.92 -14.19
C LEU A 87 8.59 -6.07 -15.45
N ALA A 88 7.77 -5.03 -15.39
CA ALA A 88 7.47 -4.16 -16.53
C ALA A 88 8.67 -3.31 -16.98
N ASN A 89 9.61 -3.05 -16.06
CA ASN A 89 10.80 -2.26 -16.31
C ASN A 89 12.06 -3.16 -16.51
N HIS A 90 11.93 -4.47 -16.74
CA HIS A 90 13.02 -5.38 -17.12
C HIS A 90 12.99 -5.74 -18.61
#